data_AF-A0A397RZZ9-F1
#
_entry.id   AF-A0A397RZZ9-F1
#
_cell.length_a   1.000
_cell.length_b   1.000
_cell.length_c   1.000
_cell.angle_alpha   90.00
_cell.angle_beta   90.00
_cell.angle_gamma   90.00
#
_symmetry.space_group_name_H-M   'P 1'
#
loop_
_entity.id
_entity.type
_entity.pdbx_description
1 polymer ?
#
loop_
_entity_poly.entity_id
_entity_poly.type
_entity_poly.pdbx_seq_one_letter_code
_entity_poly.pdbx_strand_id
1 'polypeptide(L)'
;MSYKRFNNLVKMTLDDLYLGNPKTLSDLKENIYNIVEMEAPLTLNTLKARLREAFGVAKISQKALDIIMEDIKELGLKTTDNFYDIVLWPKSGVFDIDELREGDRLIYDIPYQEMVILASSLSLSGEKLYRAILAHFGLQVLTQKALDYLRFIETKL
;
A
#
# COMPACT_ATOMS: atom_id res chain seq x y z
N MET A 1 -4.43 -20.85 -1.79
CA MET A 1 -2.96 -20.91 -1.97
C MET A 1 -2.35 -20.00 -0.92
N SER A 2 -1.54 -20.54 -0.01
CA SER A 2 -0.85 -19.77 1.03
C SER A 2 0.33 -19.06 0.37
N TYR A 3 0.29 -17.73 0.28
CA TYR A 3 1.41 -16.96 -0.24
C TYR A 3 2.60 -17.12 0.71
N LYS A 4 3.73 -17.60 0.18
CA LYS A 4 5.02 -17.78 0.88
C LYS A 4 5.68 -16.47 1.36
N ARG A 5 4.98 -15.33 1.35
CA ARG A 5 5.58 -14.01 1.15
C ARG A 5 5.63 -13.14 2.41
N PHE A 6 6.12 -13.65 3.55
CA PHE A 6 6.61 -12.82 4.69
C PHE A 6 7.63 -13.58 5.56
N ASN A 7 8.39 -14.52 4.98
CA ASN A 7 9.36 -15.32 5.74
C ASN A 7 10.51 -14.50 6.38
N ASN A 8 10.60 -13.20 6.09
CA ASN A 8 11.63 -12.31 6.61
C ASN A 8 11.12 -11.33 7.69
N LEU A 9 9.83 -11.32 8.03
CA LEU A 9 9.35 -10.45 9.11
C LEU A 9 9.85 -10.97 10.46
N VAL A 10 10.52 -10.09 11.21
CA VAL A 10 10.99 -10.41 12.56
C VAL A 10 9.76 -10.58 13.46
N LYS A 11 9.66 -11.74 14.10
CA LYS A 11 8.58 -12.04 15.05
C LYS A 11 8.83 -11.29 16.34
N MET A 12 7.76 -10.69 16.88
CA MET A 12 7.82 -9.86 18.08
C MET A 12 6.53 -9.99 18.89
N THR A 13 6.51 -9.46 20.12
CA THR A 13 5.32 -9.50 20.99
C THR A 13 4.81 -8.09 21.29
N LEU A 14 3.51 -7.97 21.53
CA LEU A 14 2.93 -6.70 21.97
C LEU A 14 3.36 -6.32 23.39
N ASP A 15 3.60 -7.31 24.26
CA ASP A 15 4.01 -7.05 25.64
C ASP A 15 5.40 -6.38 25.68
N ASP A 16 6.36 -6.90 24.91
CA ASP A 16 7.69 -6.30 24.79
C ASP A 16 7.63 -4.90 24.16
N LEU A 17 6.74 -4.70 23.17
CA LEU A 17 6.50 -3.39 22.57
C LEU A 17 6.00 -2.39 23.61
N TYR A 18 5.05 -2.79 24.45
CA TYR A 18 4.46 -1.92 25.47
C TYR A 18 5.39 -1.62 26.64
N LEU A 19 6.34 -2.52 26.91
CA LEU A 19 7.41 -2.32 27.88
C LEU A 19 8.55 -1.45 27.33
N GLY A 20 8.51 -1.09 26.04
CA GLY A 20 9.56 -0.31 25.40
C GLY A 20 10.87 -1.09 25.27
N ASN A 21 10.79 -2.41 25.04
CA ASN A 21 11.98 -3.24 24.84
C ASN A 21 12.78 -2.71 23.64
N PRO A 22 14.07 -2.32 23.81
CA PRO A 22 14.85 -1.69 22.75
C PRO A 22 14.98 -2.57 21.50
N LYS A 23 15.07 -3.89 21.68
CA LYS A 23 15.15 -4.83 20.57
C LYS A 23 13.84 -4.85 19.79
N THR A 24 12.70 -4.96 20.47
CA THR A 24 11.39 -4.99 19.84
C THR A 24 11.06 -3.68 19.10
N LEU A 25 11.47 -2.53 19.64
CA LEU A 25 11.33 -1.25 18.94
C LEU A 25 12.20 -1.19 17.67
N SER A 26 13.42 -1.72 17.73
CA SER A 26 14.28 -1.86 16.55
C SER A 26 13.67 -2.80 15.49
N ASP A 27 13.19 -3.97 15.92
CA ASP A 27 12.57 -4.98 15.05
C ASP A 27 11.27 -4.44 14.41
N LEU A 28 10.50 -3.60 15.12
CA LEU A 28 9.32 -2.93 14.58
C LEU A 28 9.70 -1.97 13.45
N LYS A 29 10.68 -1.10 13.67
CA LYS A 29 11.18 -0.17 12.63
C LYS A 29 11.68 -0.92 11.40
N GLU A 30 12.43 -1.99 11.59
CA GLU A 30 12.91 -2.84 10.49
C GLU A 30 11.75 -3.44 9.70
N ASN A 31 10.76 -4.01 10.38
CA ASN A 31 9.59 -4.56 9.70
C ASN A 31 8.79 -3.48 8.95
N ILE A 32 8.57 -2.30 9.55
CA ILE A 32 7.87 -1.18 8.89
C ILE A 32 8.64 -0.78 7.62
N TYR A 33 9.95 -0.57 7.73
CA TYR A 33 10.79 -0.20 6.59
C TYR A 33 10.72 -1.26 5.48
N ASN A 34 10.92 -2.53 5.81
CA ASN A 34 10.90 -3.62 4.84
C ASN A 34 9.54 -3.76 4.15
N ILE A 35 8.44 -3.68 4.89
CA ILE A 35 7.09 -3.74 4.31
C ILE A 35 6.86 -2.57 3.35
N VAL A 36 7.26 -1.36 3.73
CA VAL A 36 7.07 -0.17 2.91
C VAL A 36 7.95 -0.22 1.66
N GLU A 37 9.21 -0.62 1.76
CA GLU A 37 10.07 -0.76 0.57
C GLU A 37 9.56 -1.84 -0.40
N MET A 38 8.97 -2.92 0.11
CA MET A 38 8.46 -4.02 -0.73
C MET A 38 7.06 -3.75 -1.30
N GLU A 39 6.18 -3.10 -0.54
CA GLU A 39 4.77 -2.98 -0.88
C GLU A 39 4.29 -1.56 -1.14
N ALA A 40 5.09 -0.51 -0.92
CA ALA A 40 4.57 0.83 -1.14
C ALA A 40 4.30 1.11 -2.63
N PRO A 41 3.25 1.89 -2.96
CA PRO A 41 2.34 2.51 -2.01
C PRO A 41 1.36 1.52 -1.42
N LEU A 42 1.19 1.63 -0.11
CA LEU A 42 0.26 0.82 0.68
C LEU A 42 -0.50 1.68 1.69
N THR A 43 -1.66 1.20 2.09
CA THR A 43 -2.45 1.83 3.16
C THR A 43 -1.94 1.43 4.54
N LEU A 44 -2.21 2.27 5.54
CA LEU A 44 -1.97 1.94 6.94
C LEU A 44 -2.74 0.68 7.36
N ASN A 45 -3.93 0.43 6.80
CA ASN A 45 -4.66 -0.83 7.00
C ASN A 45 -3.88 -2.06 6.52
N THR A 46 -3.26 -2.00 5.34
CA THR A 46 -2.40 -3.09 4.84
C THR A 46 -1.17 -3.26 5.71
N LEU A 47 -0.48 -2.17 6.08
CA LEU A 47 0.65 -2.23 7.00
C LEU A 47 0.26 -2.89 8.34
N LYS A 48 -0.87 -2.48 8.94
CA LYS A 48 -1.40 -3.11 10.16
C LYS A 48 -1.68 -4.59 9.96
N ALA A 49 -2.21 -5.00 8.80
CA ALA A 49 -2.46 -6.41 8.51
C ALA A 49 -1.15 -7.21 8.48
N ARG A 50 -0.08 -6.68 7.89
CA ARG A 50 1.25 -7.32 7.90
C ARG A 50 1.86 -7.39 9.29
N LEU A 51 1.82 -6.29 10.04
CA LEU A 51 2.37 -6.24 11.39
C LEU A 51 1.63 -7.19 12.34
N ARG A 52 0.31 -7.40 12.16
CA ARG A 52 -0.44 -8.44 12.91
C ARG A 52 0.16 -9.83 12.75
N GLU A 53 0.64 -10.18 11.55
CA GLU A 53 1.31 -11.45 11.30
C GLU A 53 2.66 -11.53 12.03
N ALA A 54 3.42 -10.42 12.08
CA ALA A 54 4.68 -10.34 12.83
C ALA A 54 4.47 -10.46 14.35
N PHE A 55 3.43 -9.82 14.88
CA PHE A 55 3.02 -9.89 16.28
C PHE A 55 2.30 -11.19 16.66
N GLY A 56 1.77 -11.93 15.70
CA GLY A 56 0.94 -13.12 15.94
C GLY A 56 -0.42 -12.78 16.58
N VAL A 57 -1.01 -11.63 16.25
CA VAL A 57 -2.24 -11.11 16.88
C VAL A 57 -3.35 -10.84 15.87
N ALA A 58 -4.61 -10.98 16.29
CA ALA A 58 -5.75 -10.68 15.42
C ALA A 58 -6.01 -9.17 15.24
N LYS A 59 -5.62 -8.34 16.21
CA LYS A 59 -5.87 -6.90 16.23
C LYS A 59 -4.69 -6.15 16.83
N ILE A 60 -4.44 -4.95 16.29
CA ILE A 60 -3.49 -3.98 16.83
C ILE A 60 -4.29 -2.99 17.68
N SER A 61 -3.85 -2.75 18.92
CA SER A 61 -4.48 -1.80 19.84
C SER A 61 -4.18 -0.35 19.43
N GLN A 62 -4.91 0.62 19.98
CA GLN A 62 -4.60 2.03 19.74
C GLN A 62 -3.19 2.39 20.25
N LYS A 63 -2.79 1.89 21.42
CA LYS A 63 -1.45 2.11 21.98
C LYS A 63 -0.35 1.60 21.04
N ALA A 64 -0.51 0.40 20.48
CA ALA A 64 0.45 -0.13 19.50
C ALA A 64 0.43 0.68 18.20
N LEU A 65 -0.73 1.15 17.77
CA LEU A 65 -0.86 2.01 16.59
C LEU A 65 -0.14 3.35 16.80
N ASP A 66 -0.25 3.95 17.97
CA ASP A 66 0.44 5.22 18.26
C ASP A 66 1.96 5.07 18.14
N ILE A 67 2.53 3.96 18.65
CA ILE A 67 3.96 3.62 18.51
C ILE A 67 4.34 3.41 17.04
N ILE A 68 3.53 2.66 16.28
CA ILE A 68 3.76 2.44 14.84
C ILE A 68 3.78 3.78 14.08
N MET A 69 2.86 4.69 14.43
CA MET A 69 2.80 6.02 13.80
C MET A 69 3.99 6.90 14.16
N GLU A 70 4.55 6.76 15.36
CA GLU A 70 5.80 7.41 15.76
C GLU A 70 6.98 6.87 14.95
N ASP A 71 7.12 5.55 14.83
CA ASP A 71 8.18 4.93 14.03
C ASP A 71 8.10 5.31 12.54
N ILE A 72 6.90 5.39 11.96
CA ILE A 72 6.70 5.87 10.59
C ILE A 72 7.26 7.28 10.41
N LYS A 73 7.01 8.17 11.38
CA LYS A 73 7.53 9.55 11.36
C LYS A 73 9.05 9.58 11.50
N GLU A 74 9.61 8.79 12.40
CA GLU A 74 11.07 8.72 12.62
C GLU A 74 11.83 8.17 11.41
N LEU A 75 11.24 7.21 10.69
CA LEU A 75 11.81 6.68 9.45
C LEU A 75 11.82 7.71 8.29
N GLY A 76 11.06 8.80 8.45
CA GLY A 76 10.91 9.85 7.44
C GLY A 76 10.12 9.38 6.22
N LEU A 77 9.19 8.44 6.40
CA LEU A 77 8.37 7.93 5.31
C LEU A 77 7.36 9.01 4.88
N LYS A 78 7.18 9.13 3.56
CA LYS A 78 6.18 10.05 3.02
C LYS A 78 4.79 9.47 3.22
N THR A 79 3.93 10.21 3.90
CA THR A 79 2.53 9.86 4.11
C THR A 79 1.60 10.87 3.44
N THR A 80 0.48 10.40 2.89
CA THR A 80 -0.60 11.26 2.42
C THR A 80 -1.93 10.77 2.95
N ASP A 81 -2.79 11.69 3.37
CA ASP A 81 -4.17 11.36 3.72
C ASP A 81 -5.00 11.16 2.46
N ASN A 82 -5.72 10.05 2.39
CA ASN A 82 -6.84 9.87 1.47
C ASN A 82 -8.15 9.90 2.27
N PHE A 83 -9.28 10.05 1.58
CA PHE A 83 -10.62 10.05 2.18
C PHE A 83 -10.92 8.81 3.04
N TYR A 84 -10.19 7.71 2.83
CA TYR A 84 -10.45 6.41 3.47
C TYR A 84 -9.35 5.94 4.43
N ASP A 85 -8.08 6.32 4.22
CA ASP A 85 -6.96 5.85 5.04
C ASP A 85 -5.69 6.69 4.78
N ILE A 86 -4.69 6.53 5.64
CA ILE A 86 -3.34 7.05 5.45
C ILE A 86 -2.61 6.15 4.44
N VAL A 87 -1.98 6.76 3.44
CA VAL A 87 -1.17 6.06 2.43
C VAL A 87 0.30 6.31 2.71
N LEU A 88 1.08 5.23 2.78
CA LEU A 88 2.53 5.25 2.89
C LEU A 88 3.14 5.10 1.49
N TRP A 89 4.10 5.96 1.17
CA TRP A 89 4.84 5.97 -0.09
C TRP A 89 6.28 5.49 0.10
N PRO A 90 6.92 4.94 -0.93
CA PRO A 90 8.34 4.59 -0.85
C PRO A 90 9.18 5.85 -0.60
N LYS A 91 10.31 5.68 0.08
CA LYS A 91 11.18 6.81 0.48
C LYS A 91 11.82 7.52 -0.72
N SER A 92 12.09 6.78 -1.79
CA SER A 92 12.65 7.29 -3.04
C SER A 92 12.15 6.48 -4.23
N GLY A 93 11.93 7.13 -5.37
CA GLY A 93 11.64 6.48 -6.64
C GLY A 93 10.39 7.00 -7.35
N VAL A 94 10.40 6.92 -8.68
CA VAL A 94 9.18 6.98 -9.49
C VAL A 94 8.64 5.55 -9.52
N PHE A 95 7.41 5.37 -9.09
CA PHE A 95 6.78 4.05 -9.02
C PHE A 95 6.67 3.41 -10.41
N ASP A 96 7.30 2.25 -10.64
CA ASP A 96 7.27 1.52 -11.92
C ASP A 96 6.36 0.28 -11.85
N ILE A 97 5.56 0.05 -12.91
CA ILE A 97 4.69 -1.12 -13.00
C ILE A 97 5.45 -2.41 -13.27
N ASP A 98 6.59 -2.32 -13.94
CA ASP A 98 7.36 -3.51 -14.29
C ASP A 98 7.94 -4.14 -13.01
N GLU A 99 8.26 -3.31 -12.00
CA GLU A 99 8.60 -3.76 -10.64
C GLU A 99 7.43 -4.48 -9.93
N LEU A 100 6.16 -4.07 -10.17
CA LEU A 100 4.98 -4.76 -9.63
C LEU A 100 4.60 -6.05 -10.37
N ARG A 101 5.08 -6.25 -11.60
CA ARG A 101 4.78 -7.45 -12.40
C ARG A 101 5.83 -8.52 -12.20
N GLU A 102 7.07 -8.10 -11.98
CA GLU A 102 8.23 -8.98 -11.87
C GLU A 102 8.79 -9.07 -10.45
N GLY A 103 8.34 -8.20 -9.54
CA GLY A 103 8.76 -8.17 -8.15
C GLY A 103 7.98 -9.11 -7.22
N ASP A 104 8.35 -9.04 -5.94
CA ASP A 104 7.78 -9.90 -4.89
C ASP A 104 6.32 -9.56 -4.56
N ARG A 105 5.82 -8.37 -4.92
CA ARG A 105 4.40 -8.03 -4.84
C ARG A 105 3.83 -7.96 -6.25
N LEU A 106 2.88 -8.86 -6.54
CA LEU A 106 2.26 -8.88 -7.85
C LEU A 106 1.05 -7.94 -7.87
N ILE A 107 0.73 -7.38 -9.05
CA ILE A 107 -0.37 -6.40 -9.19
C ILE A 107 -1.71 -6.91 -8.62
N TYR A 108 -1.97 -8.22 -8.68
CA TYR A 108 -3.19 -8.84 -8.16
C TYR A 108 -3.21 -9.03 -6.62
N ASP A 109 -2.07 -8.85 -5.96
CA ASP A 109 -1.95 -8.89 -4.50
C ASP A 109 -2.26 -7.53 -3.86
N ILE A 110 -2.40 -6.47 -4.67
CA ILE A 110 -2.67 -5.12 -4.20
C ILE A 110 -4.17 -4.97 -3.92
N PRO A 111 -4.58 -4.49 -2.72
CA PRO A 111 -5.97 -4.18 -2.44
C PRO A 111 -6.57 -3.19 -3.45
N TYR A 112 -7.85 -3.38 -3.81
CA TYR A 112 -8.56 -2.50 -4.76
C TYR A 112 -8.39 -1.00 -4.44
N GLN A 113 -8.51 -0.63 -3.16
CA GLN A 113 -8.41 0.75 -2.69
C GLN A 113 -7.03 1.36 -2.96
N GLU A 114 -5.96 0.57 -2.80
CA GLU A 114 -4.58 0.98 -3.08
C GLU A 114 -4.33 1.14 -4.58
N MET A 115 -4.94 0.28 -5.40
CA MET A 115 -4.83 0.43 -6.85
C MET A 115 -5.57 1.65 -7.39
N VAL A 116 -6.68 2.07 -6.78
CA VAL A 116 -7.35 3.34 -7.11
C VAL A 116 -6.44 4.54 -6.78
N ILE A 117 -5.74 4.48 -5.65
CA ILE A 117 -4.74 5.51 -5.27
C ILE A 117 -3.62 5.56 -6.30
N LEU A 118 -3.07 4.40 -6.66
CA LEU A 118 -2.06 4.29 -7.71
C LEU A 118 -2.54 4.93 -9.01
N ALA A 119 -3.69 4.50 -9.54
CA ALA A 119 -4.26 5.04 -10.77
C ALA A 119 -4.47 6.57 -10.74
N SER A 120 -4.81 7.13 -9.58
CA SER A 120 -5.06 8.57 -9.40
C SER A 120 -3.77 9.38 -9.27
N SER A 121 -2.73 8.80 -8.67
CA SER A 121 -1.41 9.44 -8.51
C SER A 121 -0.58 9.45 -9.80
N LEU A 122 -0.87 8.51 -10.70
CA LEU A 122 -0.27 8.39 -12.03
C LEU A 122 -1.01 9.33 -12.98
N SER A 123 -0.66 10.61 -12.95
CA SER A 123 -1.12 11.59 -13.93
C SER A 123 -1.00 11.06 -15.37
N LEU A 124 -1.81 11.60 -16.30
CA LEU A 124 -1.88 11.27 -17.74
C LEU A 124 -0.52 11.19 -18.49
N SER A 125 0.60 11.60 -17.87
CA SER A 125 1.97 11.44 -18.34
C SER A 125 2.54 10.02 -18.24
N GLY A 126 1.95 9.13 -17.42
CA GLY A 126 2.35 7.72 -17.23
C GLY A 126 1.48 6.73 -18.01
N GLU A 127 1.22 7.02 -19.29
CA GLU A 127 0.12 6.44 -20.07
C GLU A 127 0.06 4.90 -20.08
N LYS A 128 1.22 4.22 -20.09
CA LYS A 128 1.28 2.73 -20.08
C LYS A 128 0.89 2.13 -18.73
N LEU A 129 1.41 2.67 -17.64
CA LEU A 129 1.16 2.22 -16.27
C LEU A 129 -0.29 2.53 -15.86
N TYR A 130 -0.81 3.71 -16.22
CA TYR A 130 -2.23 4.05 -16.08
C TYR A 130 -3.15 3.11 -16.89
N ARG A 131 -2.88 2.89 -18.18
CA ARG A 131 -3.69 1.99 -19.04
C ARG A 131 -3.65 0.54 -18.55
N ALA A 132 -2.51 0.06 -18.06
CA ALA A 132 -2.37 -1.28 -17.52
C ALA A 132 -3.17 -1.49 -16.23
N ILE A 133 -3.16 -0.51 -15.31
CA ILE A 133 -4.02 -0.55 -14.11
C ILE A 133 -5.49 -0.52 -14.53
N LEU A 134 -5.89 0.42 -15.39
CA LEU A 134 -7.28 0.52 -15.85
C LEU A 134 -7.76 -0.76 -16.55
N ALA A 135 -6.92 -1.38 -17.39
CA ALA A 135 -7.22 -2.63 -18.07
C ALA A 135 -7.41 -3.78 -17.07
N HIS A 136 -6.55 -3.87 -16.05
CA HIS A 136 -6.61 -4.93 -15.05
C HIS A 136 -7.90 -4.89 -14.22
N PHE A 137 -8.47 -3.70 -13.99
CA PHE A 137 -9.72 -3.54 -13.24
C PHE A 137 -11.00 -3.53 -14.07
N GLY A 138 -10.90 -3.64 -15.39
CA GLY A 138 -12.04 -3.33 -16.27
C GLY A 138 -12.50 -1.87 -16.15
N LEU A 139 -11.74 -1.01 -15.46
CA LEU A 139 -11.99 0.43 -15.42
C LEU A 139 -11.84 1.03 -16.82
N GLN A 140 -10.99 0.45 -17.69
CA GLN A 140 -10.97 0.79 -19.11
C GLN A 140 -12.36 0.68 -19.77
N VAL A 141 -13.14 -0.35 -19.41
CA VAL A 141 -14.50 -0.53 -19.92
C VAL A 141 -15.43 0.56 -19.37
N LEU A 142 -15.25 0.96 -18.12
CA LEU A 142 -16.02 2.04 -17.49
C LEU A 142 -15.65 3.43 -18.06
N THR A 143 -14.36 3.69 -18.27
CA THR A 143 -13.87 4.92 -18.91
C THR A 143 -14.30 5.00 -20.37
N GLN A 144 -14.24 3.87 -21.11
CA GLN A 144 -14.72 3.80 -22.49
C GLN A 144 -16.23 4.06 -22.58
N LYS A 145 -17.04 3.43 -21.71
CA LYS A 145 -18.49 3.70 -21.63
C LYS A 145 -18.79 5.17 -21.32
N ALA A 146 -18.03 5.80 -20.41
CA ALA A 146 -18.20 7.22 -20.10
C ALA A 146 -17.85 8.12 -21.29
N LEU A 147 -16.77 7.80 -22.04
CA LEU A 147 -16.39 8.50 -23.27
C LEU A 147 -17.45 8.32 -24.37
N ASP A 148 -17.95 7.11 -24.56
CA ASP A 148 -18.98 6.81 -25.55
C ASP A 148 -20.28 7.57 -25.24
N TYR A 149 -20.64 7.69 -23.95
CA TYR A 149 -21.78 8.47 -23.50
C TYR A 149 -21.62 9.97 -23.72
N LEU A 150 -20.43 10.53 -23.43
CA LEU A 150 -20.14 11.94 -23.72
C LEU A 150 -20.27 12.26 -25.21
N ARG A 151 -19.69 11.42 -26.09
CA ARG A 151 -19.81 11.57 -27.55
C ARG A 151 -21.27 11.50 -28.01
N PHE A 152 -22.05 10.57 -27.45
CA PHE A 152 -23.47 10.46 -27.75
C PHE A 152 -24.23 11.75 -27.42
N ILE A 153 -23.98 12.37 -26.27
CA ILE A 153 -24.59 13.65 -25.89
C ILE A 153 -24.16 14.76 -26.85
N GLU A 154 -22.87 14.87 -27.16
CA GLU A 154 -22.34 15.89 -28.08
C GLU A 154 -22.92 15.79 -29.49
N THR A 155 -23.22 14.58 -29.98
CA THR A 155 -23.87 14.39 -31.29
C THR A 155 -25.38 14.69 -31.32
N LYS A 156 -26.00 14.91 -30.16
CA LYS A 156 -27.45 15.19 -30.04
C LYS A 156 -27.78 16.64 -29.68
N LEU A 157 -26.77 17.48 -29.48
CA LEU A 157 -26.88 18.93 -29.35
C LEU A 157 -26.55 19.59 -30.68
#